data_AF-A0A935BEG8-F1
#
_entry.id   AF-A0A935BEG8-F1
#
_cell.length_a   1.000
_cell.length_b   1.000
_cell.length_c   1.000
_cell.angle_alpha   90.00
_cell.angle_beta   90.00
_cell.angle_gamma   90.00
#
_symmetry.space_group_name_H-M   'P 1'
#
loop_
_entity.id
_entity.type
_entity.pdbx_description
1 polymer ?
#
loop_
_entity_poly.entity_id
_entity_poly.type
_entity_poly.pdbx_seq_one_letter_code
_entity_poly.pdbx_strand_id
1 'polypeptide(L)' 'MKRSTILNFTFISDQNDISNLPAWVKSHKQATDGHLAELAKSNGAILATLDENISGSFLIPK' A
#
# COMPACT_ATOMS: atom_id res chain seq x y z
N MET A 1 -22.22 8.29 -21.85
CA MET A 1 -21.72 9.48 -21.12
C MET A 1 -20.90 9.02 -19.92
N LYS A 2 -19.60 9.32 -19.84
CA LYS A 2 -18.81 9.10 -18.62
C LYS A 2 -19.25 10.14 -17.59
N ARG A 3 -19.89 9.69 -16.51
CA ARG A 3 -20.31 10.56 -15.40
C ARG A 3 -19.10 10.73 -14.49
N SER A 4 -18.43 11.87 -14.57
CA SER A 4 -17.26 12.18 -13.72
C SER A 4 -17.76 12.64 -12.36
N THR A 5 -17.89 11.71 -11.42
CA THR A 5 -18.04 12.05 -10.00
C THR A 5 -16.72 12.68 -9.54
N ILE A 6 -16.74 13.84 -8.90
CA ILE A 6 -15.54 14.41 -8.26
C ILE A 6 -15.19 13.47 -7.11
N LEU A 7 -14.20 12.62 -7.33
CA LEU A 7 -13.64 11.77 -6.29
C LEU A 7 -12.66 12.63 -5.49
N ASN A 8 -12.88 12.73 -4.18
CA ASN A 8 -12.00 13.46 -3.28
C ASN A 8 -10.74 12.64 -3.03
N PHE A 9 -9.78 12.76 -3.95
CA PHE A 9 -8.44 12.23 -3.76
C PHE A 9 -7.56 13.27 -3.09
N THR A 10 -6.80 12.86 -2.09
CA THR A 10 -5.71 13.64 -1.52
C THR A 10 -4.42 12.86 -1.63
N PHE A 11 -3.30 13.56 -1.78
CA PHE A 11 -2.00 12.95 -1.58
C PHE A 11 -1.80 12.70 -0.09
N ILE A 12 -1.16 11.57 0.23
CA ILE A 12 -0.65 11.26 1.55
C ILE A 12 0.87 11.26 1.49
N SER A 13 1.51 11.81 2.53
CA SER A 13 2.96 11.79 2.64
C SER A 13 3.41 10.42 3.16
N ASP A 14 4.50 9.88 2.60
CA ASP A 14 5.01 8.57 3.02
C ASP A 14 5.54 8.63 4.46
N GLN A 15 6.48 9.56 4.74
CA GLN A 15 7.15 9.80 6.04
C GLN A 15 7.67 8.56 6.80
N ASN A 16 7.57 7.36 6.21
CA ASN A 16 7.97 6.11 6.81
C ASN A 16 9.46 5.86 6.57
N ASP A 17 10.23 5.89 7.66
CA ASP A 17 11.63 5.47 7.62
C ASP A 17 11.74 3.98 7.26
N ILE A 18 12.87 3.60 6.67
CA ILE A 18 13.17 2.19 6.34
C ILE A 18 13.15 1.28 7.57
N SER A 19 13.36 1.82 8.78
CA SER A 19 13.22 1.11 10.05
C SER A 19 11.81 0.55 10.28
N ASN A 20 10.80 1.10 9.62
CA ASN A 20 9.40 0.70 9.77
C ASN A 20 8.99 -0.37 8.75
N LEU A 21 9.93 -0.86 7.93
CA LEU A 21 9.61 -1.92 6.97
C LEU A 21 9.06 -3.17 7.67
N PRO A 22 8.01 -3.79 7.13
CA PRO A 22 7.46 -5.02 7.68
C PRO A 22 8.51 -6.14 7.74
N ALA A 23 8.41 -6.99 8.76
CA ALA A 23 9.37 -8.07 8.99
C ALA A 23 9.51 -9.07 7.84
N TRP A 24 8.52 -9.16 6.94
CA TRP A 24 8.55 -10.03 5.76
C TRP A 24 9.36 -9.46 4.59
N VAL A 25 9.76 -8.19 4.64
CA VAL A 25 10.65 -7.59 3.66
C VAL A 25 12.07 -8.11 3.92
N LYS A 26 12.58 -8.94 3.00
CA LYS A 26 13.91 -9.59 3.12
C LYS A 26 14.91 -9.14 2.06
N SER A 27 14.45 -8.41 1.04
CA SER A 27 15.32 -7.98 -0.05
C SER A 27 14.88 -6.62 -0.60
N HIS A 28 15.80 -5.94 -1.28
CA HIS A 28 15.53 -4.68 -1.97
C HIS A 28 14.36 -4.76 -2.96
N LYS A 29 14.08 -5.96 -3.52
CA LYS A 29 12.96 -6.17 -4.45
C LYS A 29 11.59 -6.02 -3.78
N GLN A 30 11.52 -6.22 -2.47
CA GLN A 30 10.28 -6.15 -1.67
C GLN A 30 10.12 -4.82 -0.94
N ALA A 31 11.10 -3.92 -1.02
CA ALA A 31 11.11 -2.68 -0.24
C ALA A 31 9.90 -1.80 -0.59
N THR A 32 9.60 -1.65 -1.89
CA THR A 32 8.45 -0.87 -2.36
C THR A 32 7.14 -1.43 -1.82
N ASP A 33 6.95 -2.75 -1.89
CA ASP A 33 5.73 -3.40 -1.40
C ASP A 33 5.58 -3.21 0.12
N GLY A 34 6.70 -3.32 0.84
CA GLY A 34 6.77 -3.06 2.28
C GLY A 34 6.39 -1.63 2.64
N HIS A 35 6.93 -0.65 1.91
CA HIS A 35 6.59 0.76 2.10
C HIS A 35 5.11 1.03 1.83
N LEU A 36 4.54 0.50 0.74
CA LEU A 36 3.13 0.67 0.43
C LEU A 36 2.21 0.05 1.50
N ALA A 37 2.57 -1.14 2.00
CA ALA A 37 1.83 -1.80 3.06
C ALA A 37 1.88 -1.00 4.37
N GLU A 38 3.06 -0.49 4.75
CA GLU A 38 3.21 0.30 5.97
C GLU A 38 2.57 1.69 5.85
N LEU A 39 2.61 2.31 4.67
CA LEU A 39 1.93 3.58 4.38
C LEU A 39 0.41 3.46 4.55
N ALA A 40 -0.18 2.37 4.03
CA ALA A 40 -1.58 2.10 4.24
C ALA A 40 -1.88 1.91 5.75
N LYS A 41 -1.08 1.07 6.43
CA LYS A 41 -1.24 0.77 7.85
C LYS A 41 -1.12 2.01 8.74
N SER A 42 -0.14 2.88 8.51
CA SER A 42 0.06 4.11 9.29
C SER A 42 -1.10 5.11 9.14
N ASN A 43 -1.86 5.01 8.04
CA ASN A 43 -3.07 5.79 7.78
C ASN A 43 -4.36 5.05 8.15
N GLY A 44 -4.29 3.95 8.89
CA GLY A 44 -5.46 3.17 9.32
C GLY A 44 -6.18 2.45 8.17
N ALA A 45 -5.50 2.22 7.05
CA ALA A 45 -6.00 1.54 5.87
C ALA A 45 -5.30 0.19 5.65
N ILE A 46 -5.77 -0.54 4.63
CA ILE A 46 -5.18 -1.79 4.15
C ILE A 46 -4.81 -1.60 2.69
N LEU A 47 -3.61 -2.04 2.29
CA LEU A 47 -3.20 -2.01 0.89
C LEU A 47 -4.05 -2.97 0.07
N ALA A 48 -4.82 -2.45 -0.89
CA ALA A 48 -5.51 -3.26 -1.88
C ALA A 48 -4.63 -3.45 -3.12
N THR A 49 -4.38 -4.68 -3.54
CA THR A 49 -3.43 -5.00 -4.61
C THR A 49 -3.87 -6.23 -5.42
N LEU A 50 -3.27 -6.43 -6.59
CA LEU A 50 -3.38 -7.66 -7.38
C LEU A 50 -2.22 -8.63 -7.09
N ASP A 51 -1.23 -8.21 -6.32
CA ASP A 51 -0.08 -9.05 -5.96
C ASP A 51 -0.40 -9.92 -4.73
N GLU A 52 -0.41 -11.23 -4.94
CA GLU A 52 -0.66 -12.23 -3.91
C GLU A 52 0.50 -12.41 -2.91
N ASN A 53 1.68 -11.85 -3.19
CA ASN A 53 2.88 -12.03 -2.37
C ASN A 53 3.00 -10.99 -1.25
N ILE A 54 2.13 -9.98 -1.20
CA ILE A 54 2.17 -8.94 -0.16
C ILE A 54 1.35 -9.39 1.05
N SER A 55 2.07 -9.80 2.10
CA SER A 55 1.46 -10.27 3.35
C SER A 55 0.65 -9.17 4.04
N GLY A 56 -0.61 -9.48 4.39
CA GLY A 56 -1.52 -8.54 5.06
C GLY A 56 -2.26 -7.58 4.13
N SER A 57 -2.05 -7.69 2.82
CA SER A 57 -2.80 -6.93 1.81
C SER A 57 -4.20 -7.51 1.54
N PHE A 58 -5.08 -6.68 0.99
CA PHE A 58 -6.36 -7.11 0.43
C PHE A 58 -6.17 -7.44 -1.06
N LEU A 59 -6.34 -8.72 -1.42
CA LEU A 59 -6.26 -9.15 -2.81
C LEU A 59 -7.54 -8.78 -3.57
N ILE A 60 -7.40 -7.96 -4.61
CA ILE A 60 -8.51 -7.55 -5.46
C ILE A 60 -8.95 -8.74 -6.33
N PRO A 61 -10.23 -9.15 -6.31
CA PRO A 61 -10.74 -10.23 -7.16
C PRO A 61 -10.59 -9.92 -8.65
N LYS A 62 -10.39 -10.96 -9.45
CA LYS A 62 -10.34 -10.87 -10.92
C LYS A 62 -11.72 -10.71 -11.55
#